data_AF-A0AA42W522-F1
#
_entry.id   AF-A0AA42W522-F1
#
_cell.length_a   1.000
_cell.length_b   1.000
_cell.length_c   1.000
_cell.angle_alpha   90.00
_cell.angle_beta   90.00
_cell.angle_gamma   90.00
#
_symmetry.space_group_name_H-M   'P 1'
#
loop_
_entity.id
_entity.type
_entity.pdbx_description
1 polymer ?
#
loop_
_entity_poly.entity_id
_entity_poly.type
_entity_poly.pdbx_seq_one_letter_code
_entity_poly.pdbx_strand_id
1 'polypeptide(L)'
;MTTNSSEFASCQTSAPIDPKLAMGWMHTARFLTTAAQLHHLPPVDVPEIAFVGRSNAGKSTSINTLTQQKQLAFASKKPGRTQHINLFALGKQGVTDAVLADLPGYGYAAVSRSDKERWQRVMLNYLMQRESLSAVVLLCDPRLGLTELDEALLDAIRPRVEQGLKFLVLLTKADKLTRSEQAKILSITKLNAGGGEVRMFSALKKQGVDDVAQLLWHWCHPDGLKPATPAPAAPESAAPVDTPATPDTPAQ
;
A
#
# COMPACT_ATOMS: atom_id res chain seq x y z
N MET A 1 -15.40 34.73 28.71
CA MET A 1 -16.51 33.78 28.59
C MET A 1 -17.18 34.10 27.27
N THR A 2 -17.13 33.31 26.21
CA THR A 2 -17.14 31.85 26.06
C THR A 2 -16.42 31.46 24.76
N THR A 3 -15.76 30.31 24.80
CA THR A 3 -14.94 29.66 23.78
C THR A 3 -15.79 29.00 22.70
N ASN A 4 -15.47 29.21 21.42
CA ASN A 4 -15.98 28.38 20.32
C ASN A 4 -15.12 27.12 20.22
N SER A 5 -15.69 26.00 20.68
CA SER A 5 -15.14 24.66 20.50
C SER A 5 -15.48 24.16 19.10
N SER A 6 -14.48 24.02 18.24
CA SER A 6 -14.62 23.34 16.94
C SER A 6 -14.75 21.84 17.14
N GLU A 7 -15.90 21.29 16.76
CA GLU A 7 -16.15 19.85 16.65
C GLU A 7 -15.14 19.19 15.70
N PHE A 8 -14.29 18.33 16.25
CA PHE A 8 -13.53 17.37 15.46
C PHE A 8 -14.50 16.31 14.94
N ALA A 9 -14.73 16.31 13.62
CA ALA A 9 -15.50 15.29 12.94
C ALA A 9 -14.91 13.90 13.21
N SER A 10 -15.61 13.11 14.02
CA SER A 10 -15.28 11.71 14.27
C SER A 10 -15.42 10.91 12.98
N CYS A 11 -14.30 10.38 12.47
CA CYS A 11 -14.27 9.40 11.38
C CYS A 11 -15.06 8.17 11.82
N GLN A 12 -16.32 8.05 11.37
CA GLN A 12 -17.13 6.86 11.61
C GLN A 12 -16.50 5.69 10.85
N THR A 13 -15.96 4.72 11.58
CA THR A 13 -15.46 3.46 11.03
C THR A 13 -16.64 2.65 10.50
N SER A 14 -16.66 2.40 9.20
CA SER A 14 -17.55 1.41 8.57
C SER A 14 -17.40 0.04 9.25
N ALA A 15 -18.45 -0.78 9.20
CA ALA A 15 -18.48 -2.08 9.86
C ALA A 15 -17.28 -2.95 9.45
N PRO A 16 -16.61 -3.64 10.39
CA PRO A 16 -15.38 -4.36 10.09
C PRO A 16 -15.65 -5.49 9.08
N ILE A 17 -14.99 -5.43 7.92
CA ILE A 17 -15.00 -6.52 6.94
C ILE A 17 -14.41 -7.81 7.55
N ASP A 18 -14.87 -8.99 7.12
CA ASP A 18 -14.24 -10.27 7.46
C ASP A 18 -12.73 -10.23 7.09
N PRO A 19 -11.81 -10.52 8.04
CA PRO A 19 -10.38 -10.66 7.78
C PRO A 19 -10.04 -11.49 6.53
N LYS A 20 -10.79 -12.58 6.29
CA LYS A 20 -10.54 -13.46 5.14
C LYS A 20 -10.79 -12.77 3.81
N LEU A 21 -11.78 -11.88 3.74
CA LEU A 21 -12.07 -11.12 2.53
C LEU A 21 -10.99 -10.08 2.27
N ALA A 22 -10.57 -9.36 3.30
CA ALA A 22 -9.47 -8.39 3.19
C ALA A 22 -8.17 -9.07 2.76
N MET A 23 -7.83 -10.22 3.35
CA MET A 23 -6.67 -11.01 2.95
C MET A 23 -6.81 -11.58 1.53
N GLY A 24 -8.00 -12.03 1.15
CA GLY A 24 -8.30 -12.49 -0.21
C GLY A 24 -8.16 -11.38 -1.26
N TRP A 25 -8.50 -10.14 -0.91
CA TRP A 25 -8.25 -8.96 -1.73
C TRP A 25 -6.76 -8.65 -1.85
N MET A 26 -6.01 -8.62 -0.74
CA MET A 26 -4.56 -8.39 -0.77
C MET A 26 -3.82 -9.45 -1.60
N HIS A 27 -4.30 -10.70 -1.63
CA HIS A 27 -3.73 -11.76 -2.45
C HIS A 27 -3.81 -11.50 -3.96
N THR A 28 -4.72 -10.63 -4.41
CA THR A 28 -4.88 -10.28 -5.84
C THR A 28 -3.76 -9.37 -6.38
N ALA A 29 -2.85 -8.93 -5.51
CA ALA A 29 -1.81 -7.99 -5.88
C ALA A 29 -0.98 -8.51 -7.05
N ARG A 30 -0.82 -7.68 -8.08
CA ARG A 30 0.00 -7.98 -9.26
C ARG A 30 0.96 -6.84 -9.54
N PHE A 31 2.17 -7.14 -9.99
CA PHE A 31 3.11 -6.11 -10.42
C PHE A 31 2.50 -5.31 -11.58
N LEU A 32 2.52 -3.98 -11.45
CA LEU A 32 2.01 -3.06 -12.46
C LEU A 32 3.16 -2.44 -13.24
N THR A 33 4.04 -1.70 -12.55
CA THR A 33 5.17 -1.02 -13.19
C THR A 33 6.25 -0.63 -12.18
N THR A 34 7.41 -0.25 -12.68
CA THR A 34 8.51 0.32 -11.90
C THR A 34 8.95 1.64 -12.53
N ALA A 35 9.18 2.66 -11.71
CA ALA A 35 9.56 3.98 -12.17
C ALA A 35 10.67 4.59 -11.30
N ALA A 36 11.63 5.25 -11.93
CA ALA A 36 12.68 5.99 -11.22
C ALA A 36 12.21 7.38 -10.74
N GLN A 37 11.20 7.96 -11.39
CA GLN A 37 10.76 9.35 -11.20
C GLN A 37 9.24 9.45 -11.27
N LEU A 38 8.67 10.44 -10.60
CA LEU A 38 7.22 10.62 -10.43
C LEU A 38 6.48 10.72 -11.78
N HIS A 39 7.04 11.41 -12.77
CA HIS A 39 6.41 11.61 -14.08
C HIS A 39 6.42 10.37 -14.98
N HIS A 40 7.19 9.33 -14.64
CA HIS A 40 7.14 8.05 -15.35
C HIS A 40 6.05 7.12 -14.81
N LEU A 41 5.38 7.51 -13.73
CA LEU A 41 4.29 6.72 -13.17
C LEU A 41 3.01 6.99 -13.97
N PRO A 42 2.24 5.94 -14.29
CA PRO A 42 0.95 6.13 -14.92
C PRO A 42 0.03 6.96 -14.00
N PRO A 43 -0.86 7.79 -14.56
CA PRO A 43 -2.00 8.28 -13.81
C PRO A 43 -2.86 7.08 -13.37
N VAL A 44 -3.37 7.13 -12.15
CA VAL A 44 -4.17 6.06 -11.55
C VAL A 44 -5.37 6.74 -10.90
N ASP A 45 -6.58 6.40 -11.34
CA ASP A 45 -7.82 7.01 -10.85
C ASP A 45 -8.42 6.27 -9.63
N VAL A 46 -7.62 5.38 -9.02
CA VAL A 46 -8.03 4.55 -7.87
C VAL A 46 -7.17 4.84 -6.65
N PRO A 47 -7.67 4.55 -5.43
CA PRO A 47 -6.93 4.80 -4.20
C PRO A 47 -5.56 4.14 -4.19
N GLU A 48 -4.54 4.94 -3.93
CA GLU A 48 -3.16 4.49 -3.86
C GLU A 48 -2.63 4.54 -2.42
N ILE A 49 -1.94 3.48 -2.00
CA ILE A 49 -1.35 3.32 -0.68
C ILE A 49 0.17 3.22 -0.80
N ALA A 50 0.89 4.21 -0.28
CA ALA A 50 2.35 4.20 -0.30
C ALA A 50 2.94 3.54 0.95
N PHE A 51 3.83 2.57 0.75
CA PHE A 51 4.68 1.99 1.79
C PHE A 51 6.01 2.71 1.77
N VAL A 52 6.39 3.28 2.90
CA VAL A 52 7.61 4.06 3.09
C VAL A 52 8.28 3.68 4.39
N GLY A 53 9.59 3.80 4.47
CA GLY A 53 10.32 3.48 5.70
C GLY A 53 11.81 3.31 5.47
N ARG A 54 12.55 3.17 6.56
CA ARG A 54 14.01 3.01 6.51
C ARG A 54 14.42 1.76 5.72
N SER A 55 15.61 1.81 5.12
CA SER A 55 16.22 0.61 4.54
C SER A 55 16.27 -0.51 5.60
N ASN A 56 15.85 -1.73 5.24
CA ASN A 56 15.73 -2.89 6.12
C ASN A 56 14.71 -2.76 7.28
N ALA A 57 13.80 -1.77 7.24
CA ALA A 57 12.65 -1.73 8.15
C ALA A 57 11.67 -2.91 7.92
N GLY A 58 11.77 -3.61 6.79
CA GLY A 58 10.95 -4.79 6.48
C GLY A 58 9.80 -4.50 5.52
N LYS A 59 9.87 -3.43 4.73
CA LYS A 59 8.84 -3.01 3.77
C LYS A 59 8.45 -4.09 2.76
N SER A 60 9.40 -4.57 1.95
CA SER A 60 9.11 -5.61 0.96
C SER A 60 8.65 -6.92 1.62
N THR A 61 9.18 -7.25 2.82
CA THR A 61 8.71 -8.41 3.60
C THR A 61 7.27 -8.24 4.07
N SER A 62 6.88 -7.02 4.47
CA SER A 62 5.52 -6.72 4.93
C SER A 62 4.54 -6.76 3.77
N ILE A 63 4.90 -6.17 2.61
CA ILE A 63 4.10 -6.27 1.38
C ILE A 63 3.89 -7.74 1.01
N ASN A 64 4.96 -8.53 0.89
CA ASN A 64 4.88 -9.96 0.57
C ASN A 64 4.02 -10.76 1.56
N THR A 65 4.06 -10.40 2.84
CA THR A 65 3.27 -11.07 3.87
C THR A 65 1.80 -10.70 3.77
N LEU A 66 1.49 -9.42 3.57
CA LEU A 66 0.13 -8.92 3.39
C LEU A 66 -0.50 -9.47 2.11
N THR A 67 0.26 -9.55 1.02
CA THR A 67 -0.22 -10.10 -0.26
C THR A 67 -0.12 -11.62 -0.34
N GLN A 68 0.44 -12.29 0.68
CA GLN A 68 0.71 -13.73 0.71
C GLN A 68 1.55 -14.24 -0.47
N GLN A 69 2.39 -13.38 -1.07
CA GLN A 69 3.24 -13.70 -2.21
C GLN A 69 4.72 -13.66 -1.82
N LYS A 70 5.52 -14.63 -2.30
CA LYS A 70 6.93 -14.75 -1.90
C LYS A 70 7.88 -13.78 -2.62
N GLN A 71 7.54 -13.34 -3.83
CA GLN A 71 8.45 -12.57 -4.70
C GLN A 71 7.78 -11.39 -5.41
N LEU A 72 6.69 -10.85 -4.86
CA LEU A 72 6.03 -9.68 -5.45
C LEU A 72 6.89 -8.43 -5.26
N ALA A 73 7.22 -8.12 -4.01
CA ALA A 73 8.20 -7.11 -3.66
C ALA A 73 9.53 -7.79 -3.36
N PHE A 74 10.58 -7.43 -4.09
CA PHE A 74 11.88 -8.07 -3.89
C PHE A 74 12.54 -7.65 -2.57
N ALA A 75 12.36 -8.47 -1.54
CA ALA A 75 13.03 -8.32 -0.25
C ALA A 75 14.51 -8.75 -0.37
N SER A 76 15.39 -7.85 -0.81
CA SER A 76 16.84 -8.12 -0.77
C SER A 76 17.42 -7.81 0.60
N LYS A 77 18.27 -8.71 1.12
CA LYS A 77 19.10 -8.45 2.31
C LYS A 77 20.24 -7.46 2.02
N LYS A 78 20.60 -7.27 0.74
CA LYS A 78 21.57 -6.24 0.34
C LYS A 78 20.83 -4.90 0.31
N PRO A 79 21.16 -3.99 1.23
CA PRO A 79 20.46 -2.71 1.27
C PRO A 79 20.85 -1.89 0.00
N GLY A 80 19.96 -1.01 -0.49
CA GLY A 80 20.21 -0.19 -1.69
C GLY A 80 19.73 -0.76 -3.05
N ARG A 81 19.08 -1.93 -3.08
CA ARG A 81 18.62 -2.55 -4.35
C ARG A 81 17.35 -1.91 -4.95
N THR A 82 16.49 -1.33 -4.12
CA THR A 82 15.23 -0.70 -4.58
C THR A 82 15.44 0.80 -4.73
N GLN A 83 15.96 1.21 -5.89
CA GLN A 83 16.13 2.63 -6.27
C GLN A 83 14.91 3.19 -7.02
N HIS A 84 13.93 2.33 -7.30
CA HIS A 84 12.75 2.64 -8.07
C HIS A 84 11.50 2.50 -7.20
N ILE A 85 10.47 3.27 -7.57
CA ILE A 85 9.11 3.14 -7.06
C ILE A 85 8.49 1.94 -7.78
N ASN A 86 7.99 0.96 -7.04
CA ASN A 86 7.26 -0.16 -7.64
C ASN A 86 5.78 -0.02 -7.33
N LEU A 87 4.94 -0.13 -8.36
CA LEU A 87 3.49 -0.15 -8.20
C LEU A 87 2.97 -1.58 -8.33
N PHE A 88 2.02 -1.93 -7.47
CA PHE A 88 1.30 -3.18 -7.48
C PHE A 88 -0.20 -2.90 -7.54
N ALA A 89 -0.86 -3.37 -8.60
CA ALA A 89 -2.30 -3.25 -8.74
C ALA A 89 -3.01 -4.32 -7.89
N LEU A 90 -4.07 -3.93 -7.19
CA LEU A 90 -4.99 -4.81 -6.48
C LEU A 90 -6.32 -4.83 -7.22
N GLY A 91 -7.00 -5.97 -7.24
CA GLY A 91 -8.32 -6.13 -7.84
C GLY A 91 -8.48 -7.43 -8.64
N LYS A 92 -9.72 -7.88 -8.79
CA LYS A 92 -10.05 -9.16 -9.44
C LYS A 92 -10.43 -8.96 -10.91
N GLN A 93 -10.27 -10.03 -11.70
CA GLN A 93 -10.81 -10.14 -13.06
C GLN A 93 -10.41 -8.98 -14.01
N GLY A 94 -9.19 -8.46 -13.86
CA GLY A 94 -8.67 -7.38 -14.71
C GLY A 94 -9.08 -5.96 -14.28
N VAL A 95 -9.98 -5.83 -13.30
CA VAL A 95 -10.29 -4.55 -12.66
C VAL A 95 -9.19 -4.22 -11.65
N THR A 96 -8.84 -2.94 -11.54
CA THR A 96 -7.92 -2.44 -10.53
C THR A 96 -8.73 -1.60 -9.56
N ASP A 97 -8.82 -2.04 -8.31
CA ASP A 97 -9.59 -1.37 -7.25
C ASP A 97 -8.71 -0.43 -6.44
N ALA A 98 -7.40 -0.74 -6.34
CA ALA A 98 -6.42 0.05 -5.61
C ALA A 98 -5.02 -0.23 -6.13
N VAL A 99 -4.06 0.62 -5.75
CA VAL A 99 -2.64 0.42 -6.04
C VAL A 99 -1.81 0.53 -4.77
N LEU A 100 -0.90 -0.43 -4.56
CA LEU A 100 0.13 -0.35 -3.53
C LEU A 100 1.41 0.17 -4.16
N ALA A 101 2.03 1.18 -3.55
CA ALA A 101 3.30 1.72 -3.99
C ALA A 101 4.40 1.36 -2.98
N ASP A 102 5.47 0.71 -3.45
CA ASP A 102 6.68 0.45 -2.67
C ASP A 102 7.70 1.54 -2.98
N LEU A 103 7.82 2.51 -2.06
CA LEU A 103 8.78 3.60 -2.19
C LEU A 103 10.19 3.13 -1.82
N PRO A 104 11.24 3.74 -2.41
CA PRO A 104 12.61 3.46 -2.00
C PRO A 104 12.81 3.81 -0.52
N GLY A 105 13.55 2.97 0.20
CA GLY A 105 13.77 3.21 1.63
C GLY A 105 14.85 4.26 1.89
N TYR A 106 14.65 5.12 2.88
CA TYR A 106 15.61 6.16 3.27
C TYR A 106 16.61 5.67 4.35
N GLY A 107 17.61 6.50 4.66
CA GLY A 107 18.60 6.21 5.69
C GLY A 107 19.65 5.15 5.32
N TYR A 108 19.87 4.92 4.02
CA TYR A 108 20.89 3.96 3.56
C TYR A 108 22.30 4.50 3.75
N ALA A 109 23.17 3.73 4.41
CA ALA A 109 24.54 4.15 4.69
C ALA A 109 25.43 4.17 3.44
N ALA A 110 25.22 3.25 2.50
CA ALA A 110 26.19 2.92 1.45
C ALA A 110 25.87 3.46 0.04
N VAL A 111 25.07 4.53 -0.10
CA VAL A 111 25.00 5.30 -1.37
C VAL A 111 25.81 6.56 -1.25
N SER A 112 26.20 7.09 -2.41
CA SER A 112 26.67 8.46 -2.55
C SER A 112 25.69 9.45 -1.89
N ARG A 113 26.21 10.57 -1.38
CA ARG A 113 25.37 11.62 -0.79
C ARG A 113 24.36 12.18 -1.80
N SER A 114 24.78 12.34 -3.06
CA SER A 114 23.92 12.83 -4.15
C SER A 114 22.75 11.90 -4.45
N ASP A 115 22.95 10.57 -4.43
CA ASP A 115 21.87 9.62 -4.65
C ASP A 115 20.86 9.61 -3.49
N LYS A 116 21.33 9.76 -2.24
CA LYS A 116 20.45 9.89 -1.08
C LYS A 116 19.55 11.11 -1.20
N GLU A 117 20.12 12.26 -1.53
CA GLU A 117 19.38 13.52 -1.71
C GLU A 117 18.39 13.43 -2.89
N ARG A 118 18.78 12.76 -3.98
CA ARG A 118 17.89 12.53 -5.12
C ARG A 118 16.67 11.69 -4.72
N TRP A 119 16.88 10.57 -4.03
CA TRP A 119 15.76 9.69 -3.64
C TRP A 119 14.89 10.28 -2.55
N GLN A 120 15.47 11.02 -1.60
CA GLN A 120 14.70 11.80 -0.63
C GLN A 120 13.78 12.78 -1.34
N ARG A 121 14.29 13.52 -2.34
CA ARG A 121 13.46 14.40 -3.17
C ARG A 121 12.37 13.66 -3.93
N VAL A 122 12.68 12.53 -4.58
CA VAL A 122 11.67 11.74 -5.30
C VAL A 122 10.58 11.24 -4.35
N MET A 123 10.95 10.75 -3.17
CA MET A 123 10.02 10.29 -2.14
C MET A 123 9.14 11.43 -1.60
N LEU A 124 9.73 12.57 -1.24
CA LEU A 124 8.99 13.75 -0.77
C LEU A 124 8.03 14.27 -1.84
N ASN A 125 8.51 14.40 -3.09
CA ASN A 125 7.67 14.82 -4.20
C ASN A 125 6.51 13.86 -4.43
N TYR A 126 6.75 12.55 -4.32
CA TYR A 126 5.68 11.56 -4.41
C TYR A 126 4.63 11.76 -3.32
N LEU A 127 5.06 11.84 -2.06
CA LEU A 127 4.16 11.97 -0.91
C LEU A 127 3.38 13.29 -0.92
N MET A 128 3.93 14.35 -1.54
CA MET A 128 3.31 15.66 -1.61
C MET A 128 2.46 15.87 -2.85
N GLN A 129 2.91 15.45 -4.03
CA GLN A 129 2.31 15.82 -5.31
C GLN A 129 1.44 14.73 -5.95
N ARG A 130 1.56 13.46 -5.53
CA ARG A 130 0.77 12.37 -6.12
C ARG A 130 -0.70 12.49 -5.73
N GLU A 131 -1.57 12.83 -6.68
CA GLU A 131 -3.00 13.06 -6.44
C GLU A 131 -3.76 11.79 -6.03
N SER A 132 -3.42 10.64 -6.62
CA SER A 132 -4.03 9.34 -6.30
C SER A 132 -3.70 8.81 -4.89
N LEU A 133 -2.69 9.39 -4.24
CA LEU A 133 -2.19 8.95 -2.94
C LEU A 133 -3.21 9.26 -1.84
N SER A 134 -3.90 8.21 -1.40
CA SER A 134 -4.97 8.26 -0.41
C SER A 134 -4.50 7.84 0.99
N ALA A 135 -3.45 7.01 1.07
CA ALA A 135 -2.89 6.60 2.35
C ALA A 135 -1.38 6.36 2.33
N VAL A 136 -0.74 6.49 3.50
CA VAL A 136 0.68 6.22 3.70
C VAL A 136 0.88 5.26 4.87
N VAL A 137 1.67 4.22 4.65
CA VAL A 137 2.12 3.25 5.65
C VAL A 137 3.61 3.46 5.89
N LEU A 138 3.95 4.04 7.04
CA LEU A 138 5.31 4.24 7.51
C LEU A 138 5.78 3.01 8.31
N LEU A 139 6.80 2.31 7.82
CA LEU A 139 7.38 1.15 8.51
C LEU A 139 8.57 1.56 9.38
N CYS A 140 8.46 1.27 10.66
CA CYS A 140 9.49 1.54 11.66
C CYS A 140 9.89 0.24 12.38
N ASP A 141 11.19 0.06 12.64
CA ASP A 141 11.67 -1.01 13.53
C ASP A 141 11.60 -0.48 14.97
N PRO A 142 10.68 -0.97 15.82
CA PRO A 142 10.40 -0.41 17.14
C PRO A 142 11.60 -0.46 18.10
N ARG A 143 12.60 -1.31 17.83
CA ARG A 143 13.85 -1.40 18.62
C ARG A 143 14.75 -0.18 18.46
N LEU A 144 14.60 0.56 17.36
CA LEU A 144 15.39 1.76 17.06
C LEU A 144 14.65 3.05 17.41
N GLY A 145 13.37 2.96 17.78
CA GLY A 145 12.50 4.11 17.94
C GLY A 145 12.21 4.84 16.63
N LEU A 146 11.54 5.99 16.76
CA LEU A 146 11.43 6.97 15.68
C LEU A 146 12.74 7.75 15.61
N THR A 147 13.30 7.86 14.40
CA THR A 147 14.50 8.64 14.14
C THR A 147 14.15 10.02 13.60
N GLU A 148 15.12 10.94 13.61
CA GLU A 148 14.97 12.29 13.04
C GLU A 148 14.44 12.28 11.59
N LEU A 149 14.82 11.29 10.79
CA LEU A 149 14.30 11.14 9.41
C LEU A 149 12.84 10.69 9.38
N ASP A 150 12.42 9.88 10.35
CA ASP A 150 11.02 9.46 10.48
C ASP A 150 10.18 10.67 10.93
N GLU A 151 10.66 11.44 11.91
CA GLU A 151 10.03 12.67 12.41
C GLU A 151 9.90 13.73 11.32
N ALA A 152 10.98 14.00 10.57
CA ALA A 152 10.94 14.94 9.44
C ALA A 152 9.93 14.49 8.36
N LEU A 153 9.77 13.18 8.14
CA LEU A 153 8.77 12.66 7.21
C LEU A 153 7.35 12.86 7.75
N LEU A 154 7.13 12.60 9.04
CA LEU A 154 5.85 12.84 9.71
C LEU A 154 5.44 14.31 9.61
N ASP A 155 6.37 15.23 9.85
CA ASP A 155 6.13 16.67 9.75
C ASP A 155 5.83 17.09 8.30
N ALA A 156 6.55 16.52 7.34
CA ALA A 156 6.31 16.81 5.92
C ALA A 156 4.93 16.34 5.43
N ILE A 157 4.43 15.19 5.91
CA ILE A 157 3.12 14.67 5.52
C ILE A 157 1.95 15.24 6.34
N ARG A 158 2.21 15.88 7.48
CA ARG A 158 1.16 16.41 8.37
C ARG A 158 0.11 17.27 7.65
N PRO A 159 0.47 18.23 6.77
CA PRO A 159 -0.53 19.03 6.05
C PRO A 159 -1.46 18.19 5.18
N ARG A 160 -0.94 17.11 4.58
CA ARG A 160 -1.73 16.15 3.80
C ARG A 160 -2.66 15.32 4.69
N VAL A 161 -2.19 14.94 5.89
CA VAL A 161 -3.02 14.21 6.86
C VAL A 161 -4.20 15.08 7.32
N GLU A 162 -3.96 16.36 7.55
CA GLU A 162 -5.01 17.35 7.87
C GLU A 162 -6.01 17.52 6.70
N GLN A 163 -5.57 17.34 5.45
CA GLN A 163 -6.42 17.32 4.25
C GLN A 163 -7.16 15.99 4.02
N GLY A 164 -6.98 14.99 4.90
CA GLY A 164 -7.69 13.71 4.85
C GLY A 164 -6.85 12.51 4.41
N LEU A 165 -5.56 12.68 4.12
CA LEU A 165 -4.65 11.56 3.84
C LEU A 165 -4.60 10.61 5.05
N LYS A 166 -4.88 9.34 4.83
CA LYS A 166 -4.82 8.34 5.90
C LYS A 166 -3.37 7.95 6.18
N PHE A 167 -3.04 7.78 7.47
CA PHE A 167 -1.67 7.52 7.88
C PHE A 167 -1.58 6.40 8.91
N LEU A 168 -0.67 5.45 8.70
CA LEU A 168 -0.39 4.32 9.59
C LEU A 168 1.11 4.22 9.86
N VAL A 169 1.49 4.21 11.13
CA VAL A 169 2.80 3.76 11.58
C VAL A 169 2.74 2.26 11.88
N LEU A 170 3.45 1.49 11.05
CA LEU A 170 3.57 0.05 11.17
C LEU A 170 4.87 -0.33 11.88
N LEU A 171 4.75 -0.74 13.15
CA LEU A 171 5.86 -1.17 13.98
C LEU A 171 6.22 -2.63 13.64
N THR A 172 7.18 -2.80 12.74
CA THR A 172 7.57 -4.12 12.20
C THR A 172 8.40 -4.93 13.19
N LYS A 173 8.66 -6.21 12.88
CA LYS A 173 9.53 -7.11 13.68
C LYS A 173 9.11 -7.18 15.15
N ALA A 174 7.82 -7.07 15.44
CA ALA A 174 7.29 -7.15 16.80
C ALA A 174 7.68 -8.46 17.52
N ASP A 175 8.00 -9.53 16.77
CA ASP A 175 8.55 -10.79 17.29
C ASP A 175 9.89 -10.66 18.02
N LYS A 176 10.59 -9.54 17.86
CA LYS A 176 11.85 -9.24 18.55
C LYS A 176 11.66 -8.55 19.90
N LEU A 177 10.44 -8.27 20.30
CA LEU A 177 10.08 -7.58 21.53
C LEU A 177 9.19 -8.46 22.40
N THR A 178 9.34 -8.32 23.71
CA THR A 178 8.43 -8.88 24.69
C THR A 178 7.08 -8.15 24.67
N ARG A 179 6.02 -8.77 25.21
CA ARG A 179 4.68 -8.18 25.26
C ARG A 179 4.64 -6.84 26.02
N SER A 180 5.45 -6.71 27.07
CA SER A 180 5.57 -5.47 27.86
C SER A 180 6.23 -4.35 27.04
N GLU A 181 7.32 -4.66 26.35
CA GLU A 181 7.99 -3.69 25.47
C GLU A 181 7.09 -3.26 24.31
N GLN A 182 6.35 -4.20 23.70
CA GLN A 182 5.37 -3.87 22.67
C GLN A 182 4.33 -2.88 23.19
N ALA A 183 3.72 -3.14 24.36
CA ALA A 183 2.72 -2.23 24.93
C ALA A 183 3.29 -0.82 25.21
N LYS A 184 4.53 -0.76 25.74
CA LYS A 184 5.22 0.51 26.00
C LYS A 184 5.50 1.28 24.71
N ILE A 185 6.12 0.64 23.72
CA ILE A 185 6.48 1.29 22.45
C ILE A 185 5.23 1.72 21.70
N LEU A 186 4.19 0.87 21.65
CA LEU A 186 2.92 1.22 21.03
C LEU A 186 2.33 2.49 21.62
N SER A 187 2.36 2.62 22.95
CA SER A 187 1.83 3.79 23.65
C SER A 187 2.63 5.05 23.35
N ILE A 188 3.97 4.96 23.37
CA ILE A 188 4.87 6.08 23.05
C ILE A 188 4.67 6.53 21.59
N THR A 189 4.69 5.58 20.64
CA THR A 189 4.52 5.90 19.22
C THR A 189 3.15 6.51 18.93
N LYS A 190 2.08 6.06 19.59
CA LYS A 190 0.75 6.67 19.44
C LYS A 190 0.72 8.14 19.84
N LEU A 191 1.45 8.53 20.89
CA LEU A 191 1.55 9.92 21.31
C LEU A 191 2.32 10.76 20.28
N ASN A 192 3.36 10.18 19.67
CA ASN A 192 4.21 10.88 18.71
C ASN A 192 3.66 10.87 17.27
N ALA A 193 2.74 9.96 16.93
CA ALA A 193 2.21 9.80 15.57
C ALA A 193 1.22 10.91 15.16
N GLY A 194 0.86 11.83 16.07
CA GLY A 194 0.18 13.08 15.72
C GLY A 194 -1.15 12.93 14.98
N GLY A 195 -1.91 11.86 15.23
CA GLY A 195 -3.20 11.58 14.58
C GLY A 195 -3.20 10.37 13.62
N GLY A 196 -2.04 9.76 13.36
CA GLY A 196 -1.95 8.49 12.63
C GLY A 196 -2.38 7.26 13.44
N GLU A 197 -2.80 6.22 12.75
CA GLU A 197 -2.95 4.89 13.35
C GLU A 197 -1.58 4.28 13.64
N VAL A 198 -1.48 3.46 14.69
CA VAL A 198 -0.25 2.74 15.02
C VAL A 198 -0.59 1.28 15.28
N ARG A 199 0.08 0.36 14.58
CA ARG A 199 -0.13 -1.09 14.70
C ARG A 199 1.19 -1.82 14.86
N MET A 200 1.16 -2.88 15.67
CA MET A 200 2.26 -3.85 15.77
C MET A 200 2.17 -4.85 14.63
N PHE A 201 3.32 -5.19 14.05
CA PHE A 201 3.39 -6.10 12.92
C PHE A 201 4.58 -7.06 13.02
N SER A 202 4.34 -8.34 12.81
CA SER A 202 5.40 -9.32 12.61
C SER A 202 5.09 -10.19 11.41
N ALA A 203 5.91 -10.07 10.37
CA ALA A 203 5.86 -10.98 9.23
C ALA A 203 6.15 -12.43 9.63
N LEU A 204 7.05 -12.64 10.60
CA LEU A 204 7.46 -13.97 11.04
C LEU A 204 6.37 -14.67 11.86
N LYS A 205 5.72 -13.95 12.77
CA LYS A 205 4.65 -14.49 13.64
C LYS A 205 3.25 -14.25 13.08
N LYS A 206 3.14 -13.63 11.90
CA LYS A 206 1.88 -13.16 11.29
C LYS A 206 1.03 -12.31 12.25
N GLN A 207 1.68 -11.59 13.16
CA GLN A 207 1.01 -10.70 14.11
C GLN A 207 0.56 -9.43 13.40
N GLY A 208 -0.71 -9.04 13.56
CA GLY A 208 -1.27 -7.79 13.02
C GLY A 208 -1.47 -7.78 11.50
N VAL A 209 -1.30 -8.92 10.82
CA VAL A 209 -1.46 -9.01 9.35
C VAL A 209 -2.92 -8.78 8.96
N ASP A 210 -3.84 -9.45 9.64
CA ASP A 210 -5.27 -9.36 9.38
C ASP A 210 -5.81 -7.95 9.66
N ASP A 211 -5.46 -7.38 10.82
CA ASP A 211 -5.86 -6.02 11.22
C ASP A 211 -5.39 -4.98 10.19
N VAL A 212 -4.15 -5.10 9.71
CA VAL A 212 -3.60 -4.18 8.70
C VAL A 212 -4.31 -4.38 7.38
N ALA A 213 -4.52 -5.62 6.93
CA ALA A 213 -5.24 -5.87 5.67
C ALA A 213 -6.67 -5.31 5.71
N GLN A 214 -7.38 -5.48 6.82
CA GLN A 214 -8.69 -4.86 7.02
C GLN A 214 -8.59 -3.34 6.93
N LEU A 215 -7.65 -2.73 7.65
CA LEU A 215 -7.50 -1.28 7.63
C LEU A 215 -7.24 -0.72 6.22
N LEU A 216 -6.31 -1.33 5.49
CA LEU A 216 -6.01 -0.94 4.10
C LEU A 216 -7.23 -1.15 3.18
N TRP A 217 -8.01 -2.21 3.40
CA TRP A 217 -9.25 -2.44 2.66
C TRP A 217 -10.26 -1.32 2.88
N HIS A 218 -10.49 -0.90 4.12
CA HIS A 218 -11.42 0.19 4.43
C HIS A 218 -10.98 1.52 3.81
N TRP A 219 -9.67 1.79 3.79
CA TRP A 219 -9.14 3.01 3.15
C TRP A 219 -9.33 3.04 1.63
N CYS A 220 -9.30 1.88 0.98
CA CYS A 220 -9.56 1.77 -0.45
C CYS A 220 -11.04 1.68 -0.82
N HIS A 221 -11.93 1.40 0.15
CA HIS A 221 -13.37 1.23 -0.07
C HIS A 221 -14.19 2.06 0.94
N PRO A 222 -14.03 3.40 0.95
CA PRO A 222 -14.93 4.26 1.72
C PRO A 222 -16.34 4.10 1.16
N ASP A 223 -17.26 3.64 2.01
CA ASP A 223 -18.67 3.35 1.71
C ASP A 223 -18.95 2.28 0.66
N GLY A 224 -19.03 1.02 1.11
CA GLY A 224 -19.98 0.04 0.57
C GLY A 224 -19.95 -0.20 -0.93
N LEU A 225 -18.83 0.03 -1.61
CA LEU A 225 -18.63 -0.33 -3.00
C LEU A 225 -18.67 -1.85 -3.10
N LYS A 226 -19.89 -2.35 -3.28
CA LYS A 226 -20.19 -3.66 -3.85
C LYS A 226 -19.24 -3.80 -5.05
N PRO A 227 -18.44 -4.87 -5.11
CA PRO A 227 -17.46 -5.04 -6.18
C PRO A 227 -18.17 -4.79 -7.50
N ALA A 228 -17.62 -3.87 -8.30
CA ALA A 228 -18.20 -3.49 -9.58
C ALA A 228 -18.56 -4.78 -10.31
N THR A 229 -19.85 -4.95 -10.59
CA THR A 229 -20.31 -6.11 -11.36
C THR A 229 -19.54 -6.07 -12.67
N PRO A 230 -18.83 -7.14 -13.07
CA PRO A 230 -18.09 -7.12 -14.31
C PRO A 230 -19.07 -6.74 -15.42
N ALA A 231 -18.74 -5.69 -16.17
CA ALA A 231 -19.48 -5.33 -17.37
C ALA A 231 -19.60 -6.60 -18.23
N PRO A 232 -20.79 -6.90 -18.77
CA PRO A 232 -20.97 -8.11 -19.57
C PRO A 232 -19.92 -8.11 -20.67
N ALA A 233 -19.14 -9.20 -20.71
CA ALA A 233 -18.15 -9.42 -21.74
C ALA A 233 -18.79 -9.15 -23.11
N ALA A 234 -18.12 -8.33 -23.91
CA ALA A 234 -18.48 -8.15 -25.31
C ALA A 234 -18.66 -9.54 -25.95
N PRO A 235 -19.71 -9.75 -26.75
CA PRO A 235 -20.00 -11.07 -27.30
C PRO A 235 -18.78 -11.56 -28.08
N GLU A 236 -18.31 -12.73 -27.69
CA GLU A 236 -17.28 -13.51 -28.36
C GLU A 236 -17.68 -13.62 -29.84
N SER A 237 -16.84 -13.02 -30.69
CA SER A 237 -16.93 -13.11 -32.14
C SER A 237 -17.15 -14.55 -32.56
N ALA A 238 -18.34 -14.84 -33.07
CA ALA A 238 -18.71 -16.13 -33.62
C ALA A 238 -17.64 -16.60 -34.62
N ALA A 239 -17.13 -17.80 -34.39
CA ALA A 239 -16.30 -18.52 -35.34
C ALA A 239 -17.05 -18.68 -36.68
N PRO A 240 -16.35 -18.67 -37.83
CA PRO A 240 -17.00 -18.86 -39.12
C PRO A 240 -17.58 -20.28 -39.20
N VAL A 241 -18.86 -20.34 -39.56
CA VAL A 241 -19.58 -21.58 -39.83
C VAL A 241 -19.01 -22.19 -41.11
N ASP A 242 -18.46 -23.39 -40.97
CA ASP A 242 -18.03 -24.25 -42.06
C ASP A 242 -19.22 -24.59 -42.96
N THR A 243 -19.08 -24.34 -44.26
CA THR A 243 -20.15 -24.52 -45.25
C THR A 243 -20.12 -25.98 -45.72
N PRO A 244 -21.21 -26.75 -45.69
CA PRO A 244 -21.17 -28.10 -46.24
C PRO A 244 -21.19 -28.05 -47.77
N ALA A 245 -20.27 -28.81 -48.36
CA ALA A 245 -20.16 -29.06 -49.78
C ALA A 245 -21.45 -29.65 -50.37
N THR A 246 -21.85 -29.11 -51.53
CA THR A 246 -22.89 -29.64 -52.42
C THR A 246 -22.45 -30.98 -53.01
N PRO A 247 -23.30 -32.03 -53.07
CA PRO A 247 -23.03 -33.17 -53.92
C PRO A 247 -23.61 -32.94 -55.33
N ASP A 248 -22.79 -33.31 -56.32
CA ASP A 248 -23.11 -33.44 -57.74
C ASP A 248 -24.42 -34.21 -58.00
N THR A 249 -25.18 -33.73 -58.98
CA THR A 249 -26.20 -34.53 -59.68
C THR A 249 -25.81 -34.61 -61.16
N PRO A 250 -25.78 -35.80 -61.78
CA PRO A 250 -25.35 -35.95 -63.16
C PRO A 250 -26.48 -35.62 -64.15
N ALA A 251 -26.08 -35.04 -65.27
CA ALA A 251 -26.94 -34.73 -66.41
C ALA A 251 -27.44 -36.01 -67.10
N GLN A 252 -28.72 -35.98 -67.48
CA GLN A 252 -29.24 -36.63 -68.69
C GLN A 252 -29.48 -35.55 -69.74
#